data_AF-A0A945NXB2-F1
#
_entry.id   AF-A0A945NXB2-F1
#
_cell.length_a   1.000
_cell.length_b   1.000
_cell.length_c   1.000
_cell.angle_alpha   90.00
_cell.angle_beta   90.00
_cell.angle_gamma   90.00
#
_symmetry.space_group_name_H-M   'P 1'
#
loop_
_entity.id
_entity.type
_entity.pdbx_description
1 polymer ?
#
loop_
_entity_poly.entity_id
_entity_poly.type
_entity_poly.pdbx_seq_one_letter_code
_entity_poly.pdbx_strand_id
1 'polypeptide(L)'
;RVRLNTNGHGNVINKRNILPELSGLIDEISVSLNTDTSEAYDEICQPLPMFRNGIYDKIKEFIAEAKKHIPEVQATIVTHQKDVDEAQCETIANKEFGVKYRARRYNIVG
;
A
#
# COMPACT_ATOMS: atom_id res chain seq x y z
N ARG A 1 -1.70 -5.21 20.66
CA ARG A 1 -1.18 -4.53 19.45
C ARG A 1 -2.27 -4.54 18.39
N VAL A 2 -2.70 -3.37 17.92
CA VAL A 2 -3.73 -3.17 16.90
C VAL A 2 -3.06 -2.84 15.57
N ARG A 3 -3.34 -3.66 14.54
CA ARG A 3 -2.84 -3.45 13.17
C ARG A 3 -3.99 -3.21 12.21
N LEU A 4 -3.90 -2.14 11.42
CA LEU A 4 -4.79 -1.87 10.30
C LEU A 4 -4.22 -2.47 9.00
N ASN A 5 -5.00 -3.33 8.35
CA ASN A 5 -4.72 -3.78 6.99
C ASN A 5 -5.56 -2.96 6.00
N THR A 6 -4.93 -2.41 4.97
CA THR A 6 -5.62 -1.54 4.00
C THR A 6 -5.03 -1.65 2.60
N ASN A 7 -5.80 -1.26 1.58
CA ASN A 7 -5.31 -1.03 0.23
C ASN A 7 -4.81 0.42 0.01
N GLY A 8 -4.89 1.28 1.02
CA GLY A 8 -4.39 2.66 0.97
C GLY A 8 -5.37 3.69 0.38
N HIS A 9 -6.60 3.29 0.01
CA HIS A 9 -7.57 4.20 -0.61
C HIS A 9 -8.30 5.13 0.37
N GLY A 10 -8.01 5.02 1.68
CA GLY A 10 -8.75 5.70 2.74
C GLY A 10 -8.86 7.22 2.53
N ASN A 11 -7.77 7.88 2.11
CA ASN A 11 -7.79 9.31 1.85
C ASN A 11 -8.64 9.67 0.63
N VAL A 12 -8.57 8.87 -0.45
CA VAL A 12 -9.33 9.09 -1.68
C VAL A 12 -10.83 8.93 -1.43
N ILE A 13 -11.22 7.88 -0.71
CA ILE A 13 -12.62 7.59 -0.38
C ILE A 13 -13.21 8.70 0.50
N ASN A 14 -12.47 9.14 1.52
CA ASN A 14 -12.93 10.18 2.45
C ASN A 14 -12.70 11.61 1.94
N LYS A 15 -12.02 11.77 0.80
CA LYS A 15 -11.64 13.06 0.19
C LYS A 15 -10.84 13.97 1.13
N ARG A 16 -10.10 13.41 2.08
CA ARG A 16 -9.29 14.12 3.09
C ARG A 16 -8.20 13.21 3.67
N ASN A 17 -7.21 13.78 4.35
CA ASN A 17 -6.23 12.96 5.09
C ASN A 17 -6.86 12.38 6.36
N ILE A 18 -6.93 11.06 6.47
CA ILE A 18 -7.47 10.35 7.64
C ILE A 18 -6.40 9.89 8.63
N LEU A 19 -5.12 9.92 8.23
CA LEU A 19 -4.02 9.38 9.03
C LEU A 19 -3.83 10.05 10.40
N PRO A 20 -4.02 11.38 10.57
CA PRO A 20 -3.93 12.02 11.88
C PRO A 20 -4.95 11.46 12.89
N GLU A 21 -6.14 11.10 12.43
CA GLU A 21 -7.20 10.53 13.28
C GLU A 21 -6.93 9.09 13.70
N LEU A 22 -6.05 8.39 12.98
CA LEU A 22 -5.61 7.04 13.32
C LEU A 22 -4.44 7.04 14.31
N SER A 23 -3.78 8.19 14.50
CA SER A 23 -2.65 8.31 15.42
C SER A 23 -3.09 8.04 16.86
N GLY A 24 -2.33 7.20 17.57
CA GLY A 24 -2.66 6.76 18.93
C GLY A 24 -3.78 5.71 19.02
N LEU A 25 -4.49 5.41 17.92
CA LEU A 25 -5.50 4.34 17.87
C LEU A 25 -4.97 3.02 17.34
N ILE A 26 -3.97 3.07 16.44
CA ILE A 26 -3.34 1.89 15.85
C ILE A 26 -1.83 1.92 16.07
N ASP A 27 -1.26 0.72 16.28
CA ASP A 27 0.18 0.55 16.47
C ASP A 27 0.91 0.33 15.13
N GLU A 28 0.20 -0.21 14.14
CA GLU A 28 0.77 -0.60 12.86
C GLU A 28 -0.24 -0.45 11.72
N ILE A 29 0.23 -0.05 10.54
CA ILE A 29 -0.53 -0.08 9.29
C ILE A 29 0.22 -0.88 8.22
N SER A 30 -0.50 -1.82 7.61
CA SER A 30 -0.03 -2.66 6.52
C SER A 30 -0.80 -2.32 5.25
N VAL A 31 -0.12 -1.68 4.29
CA VAL A 31 -0.71 -1.20 3.04
C VAL A 31 -0.36 -2.18 1.92
N SER A 32 -1.37 -2.61 1.15
CA SER A 32 -1.16 -3.44 -0.03
C SER A 32 -0.78 -2.56 -1.22
N LEU A 33 0.53 -2.46 -1.50
CA LEU A 33 1.06 -1.81 -2.70
C LEU A 33 0.76 -2.66 -3.95
N ASN A 34 0.86 -3.99 -3.80
CA ASN A 34 0.59 -5.06 -4.77
C ASN A 34 1.42 -5.07 -6.06
N THR A 35 1.79 -3.91 -6.62
CA THR A 35 2.47 -3.79 -7.91
C THR A 35 3.54 -2.70 -7.85
N ASP A 36 4.45 -2.68 -8.83
CA ASP A 36 5.49 -1.67 -8.98
C ASP A 36 5.04 -0.49 -9.86
N THR A 37 4.06 -0.71 -10.74
CA THR A 37 3.54 0.31 -11.68
C THR A 37 2.04 0.55 -11.52
N SER A 38 1.56 1.70 -12.01
CA SER A 38 0.13 2.06 -12.02
C SER A 38 -0.66 1.19 -13.00
N GLU A 39 -0.06 0.85 -14.13
CA GLU A 39 -0.68 0.03 -15.17
C GLU A 39 -0.93 -1.40 -14.66
N ALA A 40 0.10 -2.01 -14.04
CA ALA A 40 -0.05 -3.31 -13.40
C ALA A 40 -1.06 -3.23 -12.24
N TYR A 41 -1.09 -2.11 -11.49
CA TYR A 41 -2.07 -1.91 -10.43
C TYR A 41 -3.51 -1.96 -10.98
N ASP A 42 -3.76 -1.24 -12.06
CA ASP A 42 -5.08 -1.19 -12.69
C ASP A 42 -5.50 -2.53 -13.31
N GLU A 43 -4.56 -3.30 -13.87
CA GLU A 43 -4.81 -4.66 -14.39
C GLU A 43 -5.15 -5.66 -13.26
N ILE A 44 -4.38 -5.64 -12.18
CA ILE A 44 -4.47 -6.62 -11.08
C ILE A 44 -5.57 -6.26 -10.08
N CYS A 45 -5.60 -5.02 -9.60
CA CYS A 45 -6.50 -4.58 -8.54
C CYS A 45 -7.85 -4.09 -9.07
N GLN A 46 -7.95 -3.81 -10.37
CA GLN A 46 -9.18 -3.42 -11.08
C GLN A 46 -10.02 -2.38 -10.31
N PRO A 47 -9.44 -1.21 -9.96
CA PRO A 47 -10.20 -0.18 -9.27
C PRO A 47 -11.35 0.33 -10.15
N LEU A 48 -12.32 1.00 -9.50
CA LEU A 48 -13.46 1.59 -10.19
C LEU A 48 -12.96 2.50 -11.33
N PRO A 49 -13.65 2.57 -12.48
CA PRO A 49 -13.16 3.28 -13.66
C PRO A 49 -12.73 4.72 -13.40
N MET A 50 -13.39 5.43 -12.48
CA MET A 50 -13.08 6.81 -12.12
C MET A 50 -11.77 7.00 -11.34
N PHE A 51 -11.16 5.91 -10.85
CA PHE A 51 -9.94 5.92 -10.04
C PHE A 51 -8.72 5.35 -10.80
N ARG A 52 -8.92 4.79 -11.99
CA ARG A 52 -7.83 4.28 -12.84
C ARG A 52 -6.89 5.42 -13.25
N ASN A 53 -5.63 5.08 -13.55
CA ASN A 53 -4.56 6.00 -13.95
C ASN A 53 -4.18 7.07 -12.92
N GLY A 54 -4.45 6.85 -11.63
CA GLY A 54 -4.07 7.83 -10.60
C GLY A 54 -4.22 7.36 -9.16
N ILE A 55 -5.01 6.30 -8.90
CA ILE A 55 -5.14 5.79 -7.54
C ILE A 55 -3.84 5.19 -7.00
N TYR A 56 -3.00 4.62 -7.86
CA TYR A 56 -1.71 4.08 -7.45
C TYR A 56 -0.81 5.16 -6.83
N ASP A 57 -0.71 6.34 -7.45
CA ASP A 57 0.04 7.46 -6.88
C ASP A 57 -0.53 7.91 -5.54
N LYS A 58 -1.87 7.87 -5.38
CA LYS A 58 -2.52 8.17 -4.10
C LYS A 58 -2.21 7.15 -3.01
N ILE A 59 -2.00 5.88 -3.36
CA ILE A 59 -1.51 4.85 -2.43
C ILE A 59 -0.07 5.16 -2.02
N LYS A 60 0.80 5.53 -2.96
CA LYS A 60 2.19 5.92 -2.67
C LYS A 60 2.24 7.12 -1.72
N GLU A 61 1.44 8.16 -2.00
CA GLU A 61 1.27 9.33 -1.11
C GLU A 61 0.78 8.91 0.28
N PHE A 62 -0.20 8.00 0.36
CA PHE A 62 -0.73 7.50 1.62
C PHE A 62 0.32 6.76 2.45
N ILE A 63 1.15 5.92 1.83
CA ILE A 63 2.22 5.18 2.52
C ILE A 63 3.27 6.15 3.07
N ALA A 64 3.69 7.12 2.27
CA ALA A 64 4.67 8.12 2.68
C ALA A 64 4.14 9.00 3.84
N GLU A 65 2.87 9.41 3.78
CA GLU A 65 2.23 10.21 4.83
C GLU A 65 2.00 9.41 6.11
N ALA A 66 1.69 8.10 6.01
CA ALA A 66 1.40 7.26 7.17
C ALA A 66 2.56 7.21 8.18
N LYS A 67 3.81 7.29 7.71
CA LYS A 67 5.00 7.32 8.56
C LYS A 67 5.05 8.49 9.54
N LYS A 68 4.33 9.58 9.24
CA LYS A 68 4.30 10.77 10.10
C LYS A 68 3.36 10.60 11.30
N HIS A 69 2.40 9.67 11.20
CA HIS A 69 1.29 9.54 12.16
C HIS A 69 1.27 8.19 12.88
N ILE A 70 1.78 7.12 12.23
CA ILE A 70 1.68 5.73 12.71
C ILE A 70 3.08 5.19 13.05
N PRO A 71 3.26 4.53 14.22
CA PRO A 71 4.58 4.06 14.66
C PRO A 71 5.24 3.06 13.70
N GLU A 72 4.46 2.07 13.21
CA GLU A 72 4.97 1.09 12.25
C GLU A 72 4.16 1.09 10.95
N VAL A 73 4.85 1.28 9.82
CA VAL A 73 4.28 1.23 8.49
C VAL A 73 4.96 0.13 7.69
N GLN A 74 4.15 -0.70 7.02
CA GLN A 74 4.61 -1.75 6.13
C GLN A 74 3.89 -1.66 4.79
N ALA A 75 4.65 -1.80 3.70
CA ALA A 75 4.13 -2.04 2.37
C ALA A 75 4.19 -3.54 2.05
N THR A 76 3.13 -4.07 1.46
CA THR A 76 3.02 -5.49 1.12
C THR A 76 2.67 -5.70 -0.34
N ILE A 77 3.18 -6.78 -0.90
CA ILE A 77 2.77 -7.28 -2.22
C ILE A 77 2.36 -8.74 -2.14
N VAL A 78 1.70 -9.22 -3.19
CA VAL A 78 1.51 -10.65 -3.43
C VAL A 78 2.57 -11.07 -4.45
N THR A 79 3.30 -12.15 -4.20
CA THR A 79 4.35 -12.63 -5.12
C THR A 79 3.76 -13.37 -6.32
N HIS A 80 4.57 -13.51 -7.37
CA HIS A 80 4.23 -14.22 -8.61
C HIS A 80 3.00 -13.65 -9.35
N GLN A 81 2.79 -12.34 -9.24
CA GLN A 81 1.80 -11.64 -10.05
C GLN A 81 2.37 -11.41 -11.45
N LYS A 82 1.50 -11.51 -12.47
CA LYS A 82 1.85 -11.21 -13.86
C LYS A 82 2.24 -9.73 -13.95
N ASP A 83 3.32 -9.44 -14.69
CA ASP A 83 3.79 -8.08 -14.97
C ASP A 83 4.11 -7.24 -13.71
N VAL A 84 4.46 -7.88 -12.59
CA VAL A 84 4.94 -7.23 -11.37
C VAL A 84 6.39 -7.57 -11.12
N ASP A 85 7.22 -6.54 -10.97
CA ASP A 85 8.61 -6.69 -10.53
C ASP A 85 8.70 -6.57 -9.00
N GLU A 86 8.90 -7.71 -8.33
CA GLU A 86 8.99 -7.79 -6.87
C GLU A 86 10.20 -7.03 -6.31
N ALA A 87 11.32 -6.98 -7.04
CA ALA A 87 12.52 -6.27 -6.62
C ALA A 87 12.33 -4.76 -6.73
N GLN A 88 11.57 -4.31 -7.74
CA GLN A 88 11.16 -2.92 -7.86
C GLN A 88 10.16 -2.53 -6.77
N CYS A 89 9.21 -3.39 -6.44
CA CYS A 89 8.30 -3.17 -5.30
C CYS A 89 9.06 -2.99 -3.98
N GLU A 90 10.07 -3.84 -3.74
CA GLU A 90 10.95 -3.71 -2.58
C GLU A 90 11.75 -2.39 -2.62
N THR A 91 12.27 -2.02 -3.79
CA THR A 91 12.98 -0.76 -3.99
C THR A 91 12.11 0.45 -3.71
N ILE A 92 10.87 0.46 -4.18
CA ILE A 92 9.89 1.53 -3.91
C ILE A 92 9.63 1.62 -2.41
N ALA A 93 9.30 0.50 -1.75
CA ALA A 93 9.03 0.47 -0.32
C ALA A 93 10.22 0.96 0.53
N ASN A 94 11.42 0.49 0.21
CA ASN A 94 12.62 0.78 1.00
C ASN A 94 13.24 2.15 0.67
N LYS A 95 13.34 2.53 -0.61
CA LYS A 95 14.04 3.76 -1.03
C LYS A 95 13.12 4.97 -1.14
N GLU A 96 11.91 4.82 -1.66
CA GLU A 96 11.00 5.96 -1.82
C GLU A 96 10.29 6.30 -0.52
N PHE A 97 9.81 5.28 0.21
CA PHE A 97 9.05 5.50 1.43
C PHE A 97 9.88 5.28 2.70
N GLY A 98 10.88 4.39 2.66
CA GLY A 98 11.61 3.95 3.84
C GLY A 98 10.69 3.24 4.84
N VAL A 99 9.80 2.38 4.35
CA VAL A 99 8.89 1.54 5.16
C VAL A 99 9.34 0.08 5.11
N LYS A 100 8.85 -0.75 6.03
CA LYS A 100 9.11 -2.19 5.96
C LYS A 100 8.46 -2.77 4.70
N TYR A 101 9.20 -3.57 3.94
CA TYR A 101 8.65 -4.35 2.84
C TYR A 101 8.31 -5.76 3.29
N ARG A 102 7.19 -6.32 2.80
CA ARG A 102 6.85 -7.73 3.02
C ARG A 102 6.16 -8.33 1.79
N ALA A 103 6.84 -9.29 1.19
CA ALA A 103 6.28 -10.17 0.18
C ALA A 103 5.35 -11.24 0.80
N ARG A 104 4.17 -11.45 0.20
CA ARG A 104 3.21 -12.50 0.60
C ARG A 104 3.04 -13.51 -0.53
N ARG A 105 3.25 -14.79 -0.26
CA ARG A 105 3.07 -15.83 -1.28
C ARG A 105 1.58 -16.10 -1.54
N TYR A 106 1.17 -16.07 -2.80
CA TYR A 106 -0.18 -16.46 -3.21
C TYR A 106 -0.37 -17.98 -3.00
N ASN A 107 -1.49 -18.37 -2.37
CA ASN A 107 -1.93 -19.77 -2.22
C ASN A 107 -1.01 -20.75 -1.47
N ILE A 108 -0.08 -20.29 -0.62
CA ILE A 108 0.52 -21.16 0.40
C ILE A 108 -0.26 -20.96 1.70
N VAL A 109 -1.35 -21.72 1.84
CA VAL A 109 -2.00 -21.96 3.13
C VAL A 109 -1.28 -23.16 3.78
N GLY A 110 -0.80 -22.97 5.00
CA GLY A 110 -0.26 -24.05 5.82
C GLY A 110 -1.37 -24.88 6.45
#